data_AF-A0A2H0LHB4-F1
#
_entry.id   AF-A0A2H0LHB4-F1
#
_cell.length_a   1.000
_cell.length_b   1.000
_cell.length_c   1.000
_cell.angle_alpha   90.00
_cell.angle_beta   90.00
_cell.angle_gamma   90.00
#
_symmetry.space_group_name_H-M   'P 1'
#
loop_
_entity.id
_entity.type
_entity.pdbx_description
1 polymer ?
#
loop_
_entity_poly.entity_id
_entity_poly.type
_entity_poly.pdbx_seq_one_letter_code
_entity_poly.pdbx_strand_id
1 'polypeptide(L)'
;MSDREVRWLQRLHRRQPFAIAVAFVLIAAGGGYSVWALQRFKLGASQSAHPDFDVPIARVQRLFEQLIAAPQVEAATQLEQRLIKDRQDLGRFASGLLVLILRVSLGSMALVQGLILLSVALAQKPLLKVIDKLRSQTR
;
A
#
# COMPACT_ATOMS: atom_id res chain seq x y z
N MET A 1 -18.13 32.01 21.42
CA MET A 1 -17.64 30.62 21.35
C MET A 1 -18.57 29.75 22.18
N SER A 2 -19.16 28.72 21.57
CA SER A 2 -20.06 27.79 22.25
C SER A 2 -19.24 26.74 23.03
N ASP A 3 -19.67 26.35 24.24
CA ASP A 3 -19.04 25.27 25.03
C ASP A 3 -18.91 23.94 24.29
N ARG A 4 -19.67 23.74 23.19
CA ARG A 4 -19.53 22.59 22.30
C ARG A 4 -18.24 22.66 21.47
N GLU A 5 -17.90 23.85 20.96
CA GLU A 5 -16.71 24.09 20.14
C GLU A 5 -15.44 23.92 20.98
N VAL A 6 -15.45 24.43 22.20
CA VAL A 6 -14.34 24.31 23.16
C VAL A 6 -14.07 22.84 23.52
N ARG A 7 -15.12 22.06 23.79
CA ARG A 7 -15.01 20.61 24.05
C ARG A 7 -14.60 19.81 22.82
N TRP A 8 -14.91 20.30 21.62
CA TRP A 8 -14.50 19.67 20.37
C TRP A 8 -13.01 19.92 20.09
N LEU A 9 -12.55 21.16 20.27
CA LEU A 9 -11.15 21.56 20.12
C LEU A 9 -10.22 20.86 21.12
N GLN A 10 -10.63 20.71 22.39
CA GLN A 10 -9.85 19.95 23.39
C GLN A 10 -9.70 18.47 23.02
N ARG A 11 -10.76 17.84 22.48
CA ARG A 11 -10.69 16.46 21.98
C ARG A 11 -9.77 16.34 20.78
N LEU A 12 -9.78 17.33 19.90
CA LEU A 12 -8.90 17.37 18.72
C LEU A 12 -7.43 17.50 19.12
N HIS A 13 -7.13 18.42 20.04
CA HIS A 13 -5.77 18.63 20.57
C HIS A 13 -5.21 17.37 21.24
N ARG A 14 -6.04 16.65 22.01
CA ARG A 14 -5.64 15.40 22.68
C ARG A 14 -5.41 14.24 21.69
N ARG A 15 -6.02 14.27 20.50
CA ARG A 15 -5.88 13.24 19.46
C ARG A 15 -4.81 13.55 18.41
N GLN A 16 -4.29 14.78 18.34
CA GLN A 16 -3.21 15.16 17.43
C GLN A 16 -1.94 14.28 17.52
N PRO A 17 -1.36 13.98 18.70
CA PRO A 17 -0.17 13.14 18.76
C PRO A 17 -0.45 11.71 18.28
N PHE A 18 -1.66 11.20 18.53
CA PHE A 18 -2.10 9.91 18.01
C PHE A 18 -2.22 9.93 16.48
N ALA A 19 -2.83 10.97 15.92
CA ALA A 19 -2.93 11.15 14.47
C ALA A 19 -1.54 11.20 13.81
N ILE A 20 -0.60 11.98 14.36
CA ILE A 20 0.78 12.04 13.84
C ILE A 20 1.46 10.67 13.93
N ALA A 21 1.32 9.96 15.05
CA ALA A 21 1.88 8.62 15.19
C ALA A 21 1.31 7.65 14.15
N VAL A 22 0.00 7.67 13.93
CA VAL A 22 -0.66 6.86 12.89
C VAL A 22 -0.16 7.23 11.49
N ALA A 23 0.02 8.53 11.19
CA ALA A 23 0.57 8.98 9.91
C ALA A 23 1.99 8.41 9.69
N PHE A 24 2.86 8.49 10.69
CA PHE A 24 4.21 7.94 10.61
C PHE A 24 4.20 6.42 10.41
N VAL A 25 3.34 5.70 11.14
CA VAL A 25 3.19 4.25 10.97
C VAL A 25 2.74 3.92 9.55
N LEU A 26 1.76 4.65 8.98
CA LEU A 26 1.30 4.46 7.61
C LEU A 26 2.41 4.73 6.58
N ILE A 27 3.19 5.79 6.78
CA ILE A 27 4.32 6.13 5.90
C ILE A 27 5.41 5.06 5.97
N ALA A 28 5.81 4.65 7.19
CA ALA A 28 6.84 3.64 7.40
C ALA A 28 6.40 2.28 6.87
N ALA A 29 5.15 1.88 7.13
CA ALA A 29 4.58 0.64 6.61
C ALA A 29 4.47 0.66 5.09
N GLY A 30 3.93 1.73 4.50
CA GLY A 30 3.77 1.84 3.05
C GLY A 30 5.11 1.89 2.30
N GLY A 31 6.07 2.67 2.81
CA GLY A 31 7.42 2.75 2.25
C GLY A 31 8.18 1.44 2.41
N GLY A 32 8.19 0.88 3.62
CA GLY A 32 8.84 -0.39 3.92
C GLY A 32 8.27 -1.54 3.09
N TYR A 33 6.94 -1.59 2.93
CA TYR A 33 6.27 -2.59 2.10
C TYR A 33 6.60 -2.46 0.61
N SER A 34 6.67 -1.23 0.10
CA SER A 34 7.05 -0.97 -1.30
C SER A 34 8.49 -1.38 -1.58
N VAL A 35 9.43 -1.04 -0.68
CA VAL A 35 10.85 -1.43 -0.78
C VAL A 35 10.99 -2.95 -0.68
N TRP A 36 10.31 -3.58 0.27
CA TRP A 36 10.28 -5.04 0.41
C TRP A 36 9.77 -5.72 -0.86
N ALA A 37 8.69 -5.21 -1.45
CA ALA A 37 8.12 -5.74 -2.69
C ALA A 37 9.09 -5.66 -3.87
N LEU A 38 9.79 -4.53 -4.01
CA LEU A 38 10.82 -4.33 -5.04
C LEU A 38 12.03 -5.24 -4.84
N GLN A 39 12.53 -5.37 -3.62
CA GLN A 39 13.68 -6.24 -3.31
C GLN A 39 13.37 -7.73 -3.54
N ARG A 40 12.12 -8.13 -3.34
CA ARG A 40 11.68 -9.53 -3.51
C ARG A 40 11.26 -9.86 -4.93
N PHE A 41 11.12 -8.86 -5.80
CA PHE A 41 10.84 -9.06 -7.20
C PHE A 41 12.07 -9.65 -7.91
N LYS A 42 11.98 -10.93 -8.28
CA LYS A 42 12.97 -11.62 -9.11
C LYS A 42 12.34 -11.94 -10.46
N LEU A 43 12.96 -11.49 -11.55
CA LEU A 43 12.53 -11.87 -12.90
C LEU A 43 12.65 -13.40 -13.07
N GLY A 44 11.55 -14.04 -13.46
CA GLY A 44 11.52 -15.48 -13.82
C GLY A 44 11.37 -16.47 -12.67
N ALA A 45 11.37 -16.05 -11.40
CA ALA A 45 11.11 -16.94 -10.28
C ALA A 45 9.60 -17.08 -10.01
N SER A 46 9.13 -18.29 -9.70
CA SER A 46 7.75 -18.46 -9.23
C SER A 46 7.58 -17.70 -7.91
N GLN A 47 6.70 -16.70 -7.88
CA GLN A 47 6.48 -15.85 -6.69
C GLN A 47 5.70 -16.56 -5.57
N SER A 48 5.62 -17.89 -5.59
CA SER A 48 4.81 -18.75 -4.72
C SER A 48 5.13 -18.62 -3.22
N ALA A 49 6.31 -18.11 -2.84
CA ALA A 49 6.67 -17.84 -1.45
C ALA A 49 6.11 -16.50 -0.96
N HIS A 50 4.82 -16.50 -0.60
CA HIS A 50 4.14 -15.38 0.05
C HIS A 50 4.14 -15.54 1.57
N PRO A 51 4.49 -14.50 2.34
CA PRO A 51 4.20 -14.48 3.78
C PRO A 51 2.69 -14.37 4.04
N ASP A 52 2.22 -14.80 5.21
CA ASP A 52 0.78 -14.92 5.53
C ASP A 52 -0.02 -13.62 5.40
N PHE A 53 0.63 -12.47 5.56
CA PHE A 53 -0.03 -11.16 5.40
C PHE A 53 -0.32 -10.79 3.93
N ASP A 54 0.26 -11.52 2.97
CA ASP A 54 0.18 -11.28 1.53
C ASP A 54 -0.85 -12.22 0.83
N VAL A 55 -1.62 -12.98 1.62
CA VAL A 55 -2.63 -13.95 1.14
C VAL A 55 -3.65 -13.33 0.17
N PRO A 56 -4.17 -12.11 0.37
CA PRO A 56 -5.10 -11.51 -0.60
C PRO A 56 -4.47 -11.31 -1.98
N ILE A 57 -3.22 -10.87 -2.04
CA ILE A 57 -2.49 -10.66 -3.29
C ILE A 57 -2.18 -12.01 -3.95
N ALA A 58 -1.78 -13.01 -3.16
CA ALA A 58 -1.57 -14.38 -3.63
C ALA A 58 -2.85 -14.98 -4.24
N ARG A 59 -4.03 -14.67 -3.70
CA ARG A 59 -5.31 -15.13 -4.25
C ARG A 59 -5.60 -14.48 -5.61
N VAL A 60 -5.34 -13.18 -5.76
CA VAL A 60 -5.47 -12.47 -7.04
C VAL A 60 -4.50 -13.03 -8.09
N GLN A 61 -3.25 -13.30 -7.68
CA GLN A 61 -2.27 -13.93 -8.57
C GLN A 61 -2.75 -15.29 -9.08
N ARG A 62 -3.28 -16.16 -8.21
CA ARG A 62 -3.80 -17.47 -8.61
C ARG A 62 -4.94 -17.36 -9.62
N LEU A 63 -5.85 -16.40 -9.43
CA LEU A 63 -6.94 -16.15 -10.39
C LEU A 63 -6.39 -15.72 -11.76
N PHE A 64 -5.36 -14.87 -11.76
CA PHE A 64 -4.72 -14.41 -12.99
C PHE A 64 -3.95 -15.54 -13.69
N GLU A 65 -3.23 -16.37 -12.94
CA GLU A 65 -2.56 -17.58 -13.46
C GLU A 65 -3.57 -18.55 -14.09
N GLN A 66 -4.75 -18.74 -13.47
CA GLN A 66 -5.84 -19.53 -14.03
C GLN A 66 -6.42 -18.91 -15.31
N LEU A 67 -6.51 -17.58 -15.37
CA LEU A 67 -7.03 -16.87 -16.55
C LEU A 67 -6.09 -16.96 -17.76
N ILE A 68 -4.79 -17.00 -17.50
CA ILE A 68 -3.74 -17.05 -18.53
C ILE A 68 -3.33 -18.50 -18.85
N ALA A 69 -3.73 -19.46 -18.02
CA ALA A 69 -3.49 -20.88 -18.25
C ALA A 69 -4.03 -21.29 -19.61
N ALA A 70 -3.10 -21.59 -20.53
CA ALA A 70 -3.44 -22.14 -21.82
C ALA A 70 -3.95 -23.57 -21.66
N PRO A 71 -4.86 -24.05 -22.55
CA PRO A 71 -5.12 -25.48 -22.64
C PRO A 71 -3.79 -26.23 -22.83
N GLN A 72 -3.61 -27.34 -22.11
CA GLN A 72 -2.42 -28.17 -22.25
C GLN A 72 -2.43 -28.80 -23.64
N VAL A 73 -1.69 -28.20 -24.57
CA VAL A 73 -1.49 -28.74 -25.91
C VAL A 73 -0.16 -29.50 -25.91
N GLU A 74 -0.18 -30.78 -26.25
CA GLU A 74 1.03 -31.54 -26.49
C GLU A 74 1.76 -30.98 -27.72
N ALA A 75 3.02 -30.61 -27.53
CA ALA A 75 3.84 -30.09 -28.61
C ALA A 75 4.29 -31.24 -29.51
N ALA A 76 3.92 -31.20 -30.80
CA ALA A 76 4.33 -32.19 -31.78
C ALA A 76 5.72 -31.87 -32.35
N THR A 77 6.15 -30.60 -32.30
CA THR A 77 7.42 -30.12 -32.89
C THR A 77 8.28 -29.32 -31.92
N GLN A 78 9.60 -29.23 -32.19
CA GLN A 78 10.53 -28.43 -31.37
C GLN A 78 10.21 -26.92 -31.40
N LEU A 79 9.61 -26.43 -32.48
CA LEU A 79 9.22 -25.03 -32.62
C LEU A 79 7.99 -24.71 -31.76
N GLU A 80 7.02 -25.63 -31.68
CA GLU A 80 5.89 -25.55 -30.74
C GLU A 80 6.35 -25.63 -29.28
N GLN A 81 7.33 -26.48 -28.95
CA GLN A 81 7.91 -26.53 -27.60
C GLN A 81 8.53 -25.18 -27.19
N ARG A 82 9.25 -24.51 -28.11
CA ARG A 82 9.80 -23.17 -27.85
C ARG A 82 8.69 -22.13 -27.64
N LEU A 83 7.67 -22.13 -28.49
CA LEU A 83 6.54 -21.21 -28.36
C LEU A 83 5.75 -21.42 -27.05
N ILE A 84 5.57 -22.67 -26.62
CA ILE A 84 4.95 -22.98 -25.32
C ILE A 84 5.82 -22.49 -24.17
N LYS A 85 7.14 -22.68 -24.25
CA LYS A 85 8.08 -22.21 -23.22
C LYS A 85 8.11 -20.68 -23.14
N ASP A 86 8.21 -19.99 -24.27
CA ASP A 86 8.20 -18.53 -24.32
C ASP A 86 6.88 -17.97 -23.77
N ARG A 87 5.74 -18.61 -24.07
CA ARG A 87 4.45 -18.25 -23.50
C ARG A 87 4.39 -18.46 -21.99
N GLN A 88 4.93 -19.57 -21.48
CA GLN A 88 5.01 -19.83 -20.04
C GLN A 88 5.88 -18.81 -19.32
N ASP A 89 7.02 -18.44 -19.91
CA ASP A 89 7.91 -17.43 -19.35
C ASP A 89 7.28 -16.03 -19.38
N LEU A 90 6.54 -15.69 -20.45
CA LEU A 90 5.73 -14.47 -20.49
C LEU A 90 4.63 -14.46 -19.41
N GLY A 91 3.94 -15.58 -19.22
CA GLY A 91 2.90 -15.72 -18.19
C GLY A 91 3.45 -15.57 -16.76
N ARG A 92 4.63 -16.14 -16.49
CA ARG A 92 5.36 -15.96 -15.22
C ARG A 92 5.82 -14.52 -15.02
N PHE A 93 6.29 -13.88 -16.07
CA PHE A 93 6.67 -12.46 -16.02
C PHE A 93 5.45 -11.57 -15.75
N ALA A 94 4.36 -11.75 -16.48
CA ALA A 94 3.13 -10.97 -16.34
C ALA A 94 2.49 -11.14 -14.95
N SER A 95 2.40 -12.38 -14.45
CA SER A 95 1.91 -12.65 -13.09
C SER A 95 2.80 -12.02 -12.02
N GLY A 96 4.12 -12.15 -12.15
CA GLY A 96 5.06 -11.48 -11.25
C GLY A 96 4.93 -9.96 -11.28
N LEU A 97 4.75 -9.37 -12.46
CA LEU A 97 4.58 -7.92 -12.64
C LEU A 97 3.27 -7.45 -12.00
N LEU A 98 2.17 -8.19 -12.18
CA LEU A 98 0.88 -7.90 -11.57
C LEU A 98 0.97 -7.89 -10.03
N VAL A 99 1.66 -8.87 -9.44
CA VAL A 99 1.92 -8.92 -7.99
C VAL A 99 2.74 -7.71 -7.54
N LEU A 100 3.79 -7.36 -8.28
CA LEU A 100 4.61 -6.19 -7.96
C LEU A 100 3.77 -4.91 -7.98
N ILE A 101 2.98 -4.70 -9.03
CA ILE A 101 2.10 -3.54 -9.16
C ILE A 101 1.13 -3.50 -7.99
N LEU A 102 0.44 -4.59 -7.66
CA LEU A 102 -0.49 -4.63 -6.52
C LEU A 102 0.20 -4.24 -5.20
N ARG A 103 1.37 -4.81 -4.92
CA ARG A 103 2.13 -4.53 -3.69
C ARG A 103 2.56 -3.06 -3.62
N VAL A 104 3.11 -2.53 -4.71
CA VAL A 104 3.54 -1.12 -4.79
C VAL A 104 2.35 -0.16 -4.73
N SER A 105 1.22 -0.50 -5.34
CA SER A 105 -0.02 0.29 -5.26
C SER A 105 -0.56 0.34 -3.83
N LEU A 106 -0.58 -0.78 -3.10
CA LEU A 106 -1.00 -0.79 -1.69
C LEU A 106 -0.05 0.02 -0.81
N GLY A 107 1.26 -0.15 -1.01
CA GLY A 107 2.28 0.62 -0.29
C GLY A 107 2.18 2.12 -0.57
N SER A 108 1.92 2.51 -1.83
CA SER A 108 1.75 3.91 -2.21
C SER A 108 0.46 4.51 -1.68
N MET A 109 -0.65 3.77 -1.65
CA MET A 109 -1.90 4.22 -1.01
C MET A 109 -1.69 4.49 0.48
N ALA A 110 -0.98 3.61 1.20
CA ALA A 110 -0.65 3.82 2.61
C ALA A 110 0.24 5.06 2.80
N LEU A 111 1.26 5.25 1.94
CA LEU A 111 2.10 6.45 1.95
C LEU A 111 1.29 7.73 1.74
N VAL A 112 0.44 7.77 0.70
CA VAL A 112 -0.40 8.94 0.39
C VAL A 112 -1.36 9.23 1.54
N GLN A 113 -2.02 8.22 2.10
CA GLN A 113 -2.90 8.40 3.26
C GLN A 113 -2.14 8.94 4.48
N GLY A 114 -0.96 8.41 4.76
CA GLY A 114 -0.09 8.90 5.82
C GLY A 114 0.32 10.36 5.61
N LEU A 115 0.69 10.75 4.38
CA LEU A 115 1.02 12.13 4.03
C LEU A 115 -0.18 13.07 4.14
N ILE A 116 -1.37 12.66 3.69
CA ILE A 116 -2.61 13.44 3.85
C ILE A 116 -2.88 13.66 5.34
N LEU A 117 -2.81 12.60 6.14
CA LEU A 117 -3.10 12.67 7.57
C LEU A 117 -2.06 13.53 8.31
N LEU A 118 -0.79 13.46 7.91
CA LEU A 118 0.26 14.34 8.41
C LEU A 118 0.03 15.80 8.03
N SER A 119 -0.34 16.06 6.77
CA SER A 119 -0.65 17.40 6.27
C SER A 119 -1.82 18.03 7.04
N VAL A 120 -2.89 17.27 7.24
CA VAL A 120 -4.06 17.69 8.04
C VAL A 120 -3.64 17.97 9.48
N ALA A 121 -2.87 17.09 10.11
CA ALA A 121 -2.40 17.27 11.48
C ALA A 121 -1.51 18.53 11.62
N LEU A 122 -0.63 18.78 10.65
CA LEU A 122 0.24 19.96 10.62
C LEU A 122 -0.56 21.25 10.38
N ALA A 123 -1.52 21.25 9.46
CA ALA A 123 -2.39 22.39 9.18
C ALA A 123 -3.28 22.77 10.38
N GLN A 124 -3.65 21.80 11.21
CA GLN A 124 -4.43 22.04 12.44
C GLN A 124 -3.59 22.65 13.59
N LYS A 125 -2.27 22.45 13.59
CA LYS A 125 -1.36 22.92 14.65
C LYS A 125 -1.34 24.46 14.84
N PRO A 126 -1.24 25.31 13.79
CA PRO A 126 -1.30 26.76 13.96
C PRO A 126 -2.68 27.25 14.42
N LEU A 127 -3.77 26.64 13.92
CA LEU A 127 -5.14 26.99 14.33
C LEU A 127 -5.36 26.73 15.82
N LEU A 128 -4.91 25.57 16.33
CA LEU A 128 -4.98 25.26 17.76
C LEU A 128 -4.14 26.21 18.61
N LYS A 129 -2.93 26.60 18.16
CA LYS A 129 -2.08 27.58 18.87
C LYS A 129 -2.70 28.97 18.95
N VAL A 130 -3.32 29.46 17.87
CA VAL A 130 -4.00 30.77 17.86
C VAL A 130 -5.19 30.76 18.83
N ILE A 131 -5.95 29.67 18.85
CA ILE A 131 -7.07 29.50 19.78
C ILE A 131 -6.59 29.48 21.24
N ASP A 132 -5.52 28.75 21.56
CA ASP A 132 -4.95 28.73 22.92
C ASP A 132 -4.44 30.11 23.33
N LYS A 133 -3.80 30.85 22.41
CA LYS A 133 -3.32 32.22 22.66
C LYS A 133 -4.47 33.19 22.95
N LEU A 134 -5.54 33.17 22.13
CA LEU A 134 -6.73 33.98 22.35
C LEU A 134 -7.40 33.64 23.69
N ARG A 135 -7.45 32.36 24.07
CA ARG A 135 -7.98 31.92 25.36
C ARG A 135 -7.16 32.42 26.54
N SER A 136 -5.84 32.45 26.42
CA SER A 136 -4.94 32.94 27.48
C SER A 136 -5.02 34.46 27.69
N GLN A 137 -5.48 35.22 26.68
CA GLN A 137 -5.66 36.68 26.77
C GLN A 137 -7.04 37.11 27.27
N THR A 138 -8.01 36.18 27.36
CA THR A 138 -9.39 36.47 27.83
C THR A 138 -9.61 36.06 29.30
N ARG A 139 -8.53 35.74 30.02
CA ARG A 139 -8.49 35.53 31.48
C ARG A 139 -7.65 36.63 32.10
#